data_AF-A0A1W9LVI8-F1
#
_entry.id   AF-A0A1W9LVI8-F1
#
_cell.length_a   1.000
_cell.length_b   1.000
_cell.length_c   1.000
_cell.angle_alpha   90.00
_cell.angle_beta   90.00
_cell.angle_gamma   90.00
#
_symmetry.space_group_name_H-M   'P 1'
#
loop_
_entity.id
_entity.type
_entity.pdbx_description
1 polymer ?
#
loop_
_entity_poly.entity_id
_entity_poly.type
_entity_poly.pdbx_seq_one_letter_code
_entity_poly.pdbx_strand_id
1 'polypeptide(L)'
;MTSVGLKDIVHPIRIRNKAGGLQETVADLGLRATMPRQGRESCVGVLVAALNRYQADMSAAIFPKLLAEVRGELEAESATLEMAFPFFLAKAAPVTGTTSLMEYRCQFTGTSGAGSDLFLTVRVPVTTLCPCSKEISSAGAHNQRALIELCVRPRRFLWLEDLISLAESCGSCEVYALLKRPDEKHVTEAAYRNPMFVEDVVRQVAQRALAHPDINWFSVGVESFESIHNHSAYAYLDADGLREGDQAQ
;
A
#
# COMPACT_ATOMS: atom_id res chain seq x y z
N MET A 1 19.57 -2.75 -25.94
CA MET A 1 18.46 -3.46 -25.27
C MET A 1 17.27 -2.55 -25.26
N THR A 2 16.11 -3.04 -25.69
CA THR A 2 14.86 -2.28 -25.69
C THR A 2 13.91 -2.90 -24.66
N SER A 3 13.10 -2.06 -24.01
CA SER A 3 12.02 -2.53 -23.14
C SER A 3 10.70 -2.41 -23.90
N VAL A 4 9.89 -3.46 -23.82
CA VAL A 4 8.51 -3.50 -24.34
C VAL A 4 7.58 -3.83 -23.18
N GLY A 5 6.30 -3.48 -23.27
CA GLY A 5 5.41 -3.71 -22.14
C GLY A 5 3.95 -3.44 -22.45
N LEU A 6 3.14 -3.60 -21.40
CA LEU A 6 1.71 -3.35 -21.36
C LEU A 6 1.42 -2.40 -20.20
N LYS A 7 0.40 -1.58 -20.37
CA LYS A 7 -0.16 -0.75 -19.31
C LYS A 7 -1.68 -0.87 -19.35
N ASP A 8 -2.31 -0.58 -18.22
CA ASP A 8 -3.77 -0.48 -18.09
C ASP A 8 -4.51 -1.76 -18.50
N ILE A 9 -3.89 -2.93 -18.24
CA ILE A 9 -4.57 -4.22 -18.42
C ILE A 9 -5.43 -4.47 -17.19
N VAL A 10 -6.74 -4.64 -17.39
CA VAL A 10 -7.68 -4.94 -16.32
C VAL A 10 -7.96 -6.44 -16.27
N HIS A 11 -7.82 -7.07 -15.10
CA HIS A 11 -8.03 -8.51 -14.95
C HIS A 11 -8.65 -8.88 -13.59
N PRO A 12 -9.65 -9.77 -13.53
CA PRO A 12 -10.20 -10.26 -12.27
C PRO A 12 -9.19 -11.15 -11.55
N ILE A 13 -9.10 -11.01 -10.23
CA ILE A 13 -8.24 -11.86 -9.38
C ILE A 13 -8.95 -12.20 -8.07
N ARG A 14 -8.44 -13.21 -7.38
CA ARG A 14 -8.85 -13.57 -6.02
C ARG A 14 -7.66 -13.45 -5.07
N ILE A 15 -7.82 -12.70 -3.99
CA ILE A 15 -6.77 -12.47 -2.98
C ILE A 15 -7.16 -13.15 -1.68
N ARG A 16 -6.22 -13.86 -1.04
CA ARG A 16 -6.45 -14.44 0.30
C ARG A 16 -6.58 -13.34 1.35
N ASN A 17 -7.53 -13.52 2.25
CA ASN A 17 -7.66 -12.71 3.45
C ASN A 17 -7.32 -13.51 4.72
N LYS A 18 -6.99 -12.81 5.78
CA LYS A 18 -6.61 -13.37 7.09
C LYS A 18 -7.76 -14.10 7.79
N ALA A 19 -9.00 -13.86 7.38
CA ALA A 19 -10.19 -14.59 7.83
C ALA A 19 -10.32 -16.00 7.21
N GLY A 20 -9.39 -16.40 6.34
CA GLY A 20 -9.35 -17.74 5.73
C GLY A 20 -10.15 -17.86 4.43
N GLY A 21 -10.66 -16.76 3.90
CA GLY A 21 -11.40 -16.69 2.63
C GLY A 21 -10.60 -16.12 1.47
N LEU A 22 -11.22 -16.13 0.29
CA LEU A 22 -10.75 -15.41 -0.90
C LEU A 22 -11.68 -14.22 -1.15
N GLN A 23 -11.10 -13.05 -1.41
CA GLN A 23 -11.81 -11.86 -1.86
C GLN A 23 -11.66 -11.73 -3.37
N GLU A 24 -12.77 -11.68 -4.08
CA GLU A 24 -12.78 -11.37 -5.51
C GLU A 24 -12.61 -9.87 -5.70
N THR A 25 -11.68 -9.48 -6.57
CA THR A 25 -11.41 -8.08 -6.89
C THR A 25 -10.96 -7.94 -8.35
N VAL A 26 -10.76 -6.71 -8.80
CA VAL A 26 -10.29 -6.40 -10.16
C VAL A 26 -8.97 -5.67 -10.04
N ALA A 27 -7.95 -6.15 -10.75
CA ALA A 27 -6.62 -5.57 -10.75
C ALA A 27 -6.33 -4.82 -12.03
N ASP A 28 -5.59 -3.73 -11.89
CA ASP A 28 -4.93 -2.98 -12.95
C ASP A 28 -3.47 -3.42 -13.02
N LEU A 29 -3.02 -3.83 -14.20
CA LEU A 29 -1.70 -4.41 -14.40
C LEU A 29 -0.84 -3.61 -15.39
N GLY A 30 0.45 -3.53 -15.07
CA GLY A 30 1.49 -3.02 -15.95
C GLY A 30 2.64 -4.02 -16.05
N LEU A 31 3.02 -4.40 -17.27
CA LEU A 31 4.14 -5.31 -17.54
C LEU A 31 5.22 -4.55 -18.29
N ARG A 32 6.48 -4.73 -17.92
CA ARG A 32 7.64 -4.25 -18.67
C ARG A 32 8.66 -5.37 -18.77
N ALA A 33 9.05 -5.75 -19.97
CA ALA A 33 10.06 -6.77 -20.23
C ALA A 33 11.23 -6.17 -21.03
N THR A 34 12.46 -6.43 -20.59
CA THR A 34 13.68 -6.11 -21.33
C THR A 34 14.09 -7.33 -22.14
N MET A 35 14.14 -7.19 -23.45
CA MET A 35 14.43 -8.29 -24.36
C MET A 35 15.68 -7.99 -25.21
N PRO A 36 16.57 -8.99 -25.41
CA PRO A 36 17.77 -8.81 -26.24
C PRO A 36 17.44 -8.76 -27.74
N ARG A 37 16.31 -9.33 -28.17
CA ARG A 37 15.79 -9.34 -29.54
C ARG A 37 14.27 -9.15 -29.52
N GLN A 38 13.65 -8.79 -30.65
CA GLN A 38 12.18 -8.83 -30.75
C GLN A 38 11.70 -10.25 -30.50
N GLY A 39 10.90 -10.43 -29.45
CA GLY A 39 10.30 -11.70 -29.09
C GLY A 39 9.33 -12.19 -30.17
N ARG A 40 9.17 -13.51 -30.26
CA ARG A 40 8.21 -14.15 -31.17
C ARG A 40 6.78 -14.07 -30.65
N GLU A 41 6.63 -13.99 -29.34
CA GLU A 41 5.35 -14.07 -28.64
C GLU A 41 4.77 -12.69 -28.34
N SER A 42 3.44 -12.61 -28.31
CA SER A 42 2.74 -11.39 -27.89
C SER A 42 2.82 -11.24 -26.37
N CYS A 43 3.32 -10.09 -25.91
CA CYS A 43 3.31 -9.74 -24.47
C CYS A 43 1.92 -9.89 -23.85
N VAL A 44 0.86 -9.58 -24.60
CA VAL A 44 -0.53 -9.71 -24.14
C VAL A 44 -0.90 -11.17 -23.98
N GLY A 45 -0.58 -12.00 -24.97
CA GLY A 45 -0.93 -13.43 -24.97
C GLY A 45 -0.30 -14.17 -23.79
N VAL A 46 1.01 -13.98 -23.60
CA VAL A 46 1.77 -14.56 -22.49
C VAL A 46 1.23 -14.12 -21.14
N LEU A 47 1.02 -12.81 -20.93
CA LEU A 47 0.53 -12.31 -19.65
C LEU A 47 -0.86 -12.84 -19.32
N VAL A 48 -1.80 -12.80 -20.28
CA VAL A 48 -3.17 -13.28 -20.07
C VAL A 48 -3.20 -14.78 -19.83
N ALA A 49 -2.38 -15.56 -20.55
CA ALA A 49 -2.27 -17.00 -20.33
C ALA A 49 -1.76 -17.33 -18.92
N ALA A 50 -0.73 -16.64 -18.46
CA ALA A 50 -0.20 -16.79 -17.10
C ALA A 50 -1.25 -16.37 -16.05
N LEU A 51 -1.89 -15.21 -16.22
CA LEU A 51 -2.94 -14.75 -15.31
C LEU A 51 -4.09 -15.76 -15.17
N ASN A 52 -4.57 -16.33 -16.27
CA ASN A 52 -5.63 -17.34 -16.23
C ASN A 52 -5.28 -18.57 -15.38
N ARG A 53 -3.99 -18.93 -15.27
CA ARG A 53 -3.51 -20.04 -14.45
C ARG A 53 -3.46 -19.70 -12.95
N TYR A 54 -3.14 -18.46 -12.60
CA TYR A 54 -2.85 -18.05 -11.22
C TYR A 54 -3.91 -17.15 -10.57
N GLN A 55 -4.85 -16.58 -11.34
CA GLN A 55 -5.83 -15.58 -10.86
C GLN A 55 -6.72 -16.07 -9.71
N ALA A 56 -6.92 -17.39 -9.58
CA ALA A 56 -7.82 -17.98 -8.59
C ALA A 56 -7.31 -17.89 -7.15
N ASP A 57 -6.02 -17.62 -6.95
CA ASP A 57 -5.37 -17.58 -5.64
C ASP A 57 -4.12 -16.68 -5.65
N MET A 58 -4.32 -15.42 -6.05
CA MET A 58 -3.25 -14.45 -6.14
C MET A 58 -2.72 -14.07 -4.75
N SER A 59 -1.40 -14.08 -4.58
CA SER A 59 -0.73 -13.77 -3.32
C SER A 59 0.73 -13.41 -3.53
N ALA A 60 1.38 -12.86 -2.50
CA ALA A 60 2.83 -12.60 -2.49
C ALA A 60 3.69 -13.85 -2.78
N ALA A 61 3.18 -15.07 -2.53
CA ALA A 61 3.88 -16.32 -2.83
C ALA A 61 3.68 -16.81 -4.28
N ILE A 62 2.56 -16.44 -4.90
CA ILE A 62 2.20 -16.84 -6.27
C ILE A 62 2.73 -15.82 -7.29
N PHE A 63 2.70 -14.54 -6.95
CA PHE A 63 3.06 -13.44 -7.84
C PHE A 63 4.48 -13.59 -8.45
N PRO A 64 5.54 -13.95 -7.71
CA PRO A 64 6.86 -14.18 -8.29
C PRO A 64 6.91 -15.37 -9.26
N LYS A 65 6.09 -16.41 -9.05
CA LYS A 65 6.02 -17.58 -9.94
C LYS A 65 5.38 -17.20 -11.28
N LEU A 66 4.26 -16.48 -11.23
CA LEU A 66 3.61 -15.92 -12.41
C LEU A 66 4.61 -15.07 -13.20
N LEU A 67 5.34 -14.16 -12.52
CA LEU A 67 6.28 -13.27 -13.19
C LEU A 67 7.47 -14.03 -13.80
N ALA A 68 7.98 -15.06 -13.12
CA ALA A 68 9.05 -15.91 -13.66
C ALA A 68 8.60 -16.67 -14.93
N GLU A 69 7.36 -17.14 -14.95
CA GLU A 69 6.74 -17.80 -16.11
C GLU A 69 6.60 -16.83 -17.29
N VAL A 70 6.05 -15.63 -17.04
CA VAL A 70 5.93 -14.56 -18.05
C VAL A 70 7.31 -14.19 -18.62
N ARG A 71 8.33 -14.03 -17.77
CA ARG A 71 9.69 -13.75 -18.22
C ARG A 71 10.24 -14.86 -19.12
N GLY A 72 10.01 -16.11 -18.73
CA GLY A 72 10.47 -17.30 -19.47
C GLY A 72 9.80 -17.42 -20.84
N GLU A 73 8.48 -17.30 -20.91
CA GLU A 73 7.71 -17.36 -22.16
C GLU A 73 8.07 -16.21 -23.12
N LEU A 74 8.42 -15.02 -22.59
CA LEU A 74 8.90 -13.90 -23.41
C LEU A 74 10.37 -14.00 -23.82
N GLU A 75 11.12 -14.99 -23.33
CA GLU A 75 12.58 -15.07 -23.46
C GLU A 75 13.28 -13.77 -23.04
N ALA A 76 12.72 -13.09 -22.02
CA ALA A 76 13.19 -11.79 -21.57
C ALA A 76 14.36 -11.92 -20.58
N GLU A 77 15.28 -10.97 -20.64
CA GLU A 77 16.39 -10.87 -19.67
C GLU A 77 15.87 -10.47 -18.28
N SER A 78 14.93 -9.52 -18.27
CA SER A 78 14.20 -9.14 -17.07
C SER A 78 12.75 -8.80 -17.39
N ALA A 79 11.89 -8.98 -16.40
CA ALA A 79 10.50 -8.55 -16.45
C ALA A 79 10.08 -7.94 -15.11
N THR A 80 9.37 -6.81 -15.16
CA THR A 80 8.71 -6.17 -14.03
C THR A 80 7.21 -6.21 -14.25
N LEU A 81 6.46 -6.65 -13.24
CA LEU A 81 5.01 -6.65 -13.23
C LEU A 81 4.53 -5.84 -12.02
N GLU A 82 3.61 -4.94 -12.27
CA GLU A 82 2.85 -4.18 -11.29
C GLU A 82 1.40 -4.64 -11.37
N MET A 83 0.77 -4.88 -10.22
CA MET A 83 -0.62 -5.32 -10.11
C MET A 83 -1.25 -4.59 -8.93
N ALA A 84 -2.07 -3.58 -9.21
CA ALA A 84 -2.77 -2.78 -8.23
C ALA A 84 -4.25 -3.13 -8.18
N PHE A 85 -4.84 -3.25 -6.99
CA PHE A 85 -6.22 -3.68 -6.81
C PHE A 85 -6.84 -3.07 -5.55
N PRO A 86 -8.16 -2.85 -5.51
CA PRO A 86 -8.84 -2.52 -4.27
C PRO A 86 -8.93 -3.77 -3.39
N PHE A 87 -8.78 -3.58 -2.09
CA PHE A 87 -8.85 -4.61 -1.07
C PHE A 87 -9.73 -4.11 0.08
N PHE A 88 -10.75 -4.88 0.42
CA PHE A 88 -11.79 -4.48 1.37
C PHE A 88 -11.61 -5.19 2.71
N LEU A 89 -11.69 -4.43 3.81
CA LEU A 89 -11.73 -4.97 5.17
C LEU A 89 -13.03 -4.58 5.88
N ALA A 90 -13.60 -5.52 6.62
CA ALA A 90 -14.69 -5.22 7.53
C ALA A 90 -14.14 -4.48 8.76
N LYS A 91 -14.57 -3.24 8.97
CA LYS A 91 -14.24 -2.45 10.15
C LYS A 91 -15.47 -2.28 11.03
N ALA A 92 -15.31 -2.47 12.32
CA ALA A 92 -16.32 -2.16 13.32
C ALA A 92 -16.12 -0.72 13.83
N ALA A 93 -17.19 0.08 13.84
CA ALA A 93 -17.15 1.44 14.38
C ALA A 93 -16.78 1.42 15.89
N PRO A 94 -16.00 2.41 16.37
CA PRO A 94 -15.31 2.33 17.65
C PRO A 94 -16.23 2.36 18.90
N VAL A 95 -17.46 2.87 18.77
CA VAL A 95 -18.40 2.96 19.91
C VAL A 95 -19.59 2.02 19.70
N THR A 96 -20.21 2.06 18.53
CA THR A 96 -21.44 1.31 18.26
C THR A 96 -21.18 -0.11 17.74
N GLY A 97 -19.95 -0.42 17.33
CA GLY A 97 -19.59 -1.70 16.71
C GLY A 97 -20.21 -1.92 15.33
N THR A 98 -20.90 -0.91 14.77
CA THR A 98 -21.54 -1.02 13.45
C THR A 98 -20.49 -1.36 12.42
N THR A 99 -20.66 -2.48 11.71
CA THR A 99 -19.67 -2.97 10.75
C THR A 99 -19.91 -2.39 9.36
N SER A 100 -18.84 -1.96 8.70
CA SER A 100 -18.85 -1.53 7.29
C SER A 100 -17.58 -1.98 6.58
N LEU A 101 -17.65 -2.15 5.25
CA LEU A 101 -16.47 -2.43 4.45
C LEU A 101 -15.71 -1.14 4.17
N MET A 102 -14.41 -1.15 4.45
CA MET A 102 -13.47 -0.09 4.12
C MET A 102 -12.58 -0.55 2.97
N GLU A 103 -12.41 0.30 1.97
CA GLU A 103 -11.51 0.05 0.83
C GLU A 103 -10.09 0.54 1.14
N TYR A 104 -9.10 -0.25 0.73
CA TYR A 104 -7.69 0.11 0.66
C TYR A 104 -7.16 -0.21 -0.72
N ARG A 105 -6.30 0.66 -1.26
CA ARG A 105 -5.62 0.36 -2.52
C ARG A 105 -4.33 -0.38 -2.21
N CYS A 106 -4.21 -1.60 -2.71
CA CYS A 106 -3.03 -2.44 -2.54
C CYS A 106 -2.33 -2.65 -3.89
N GLN A 107 -1.03 -2.98 -3.85
CA GLN A 107 -0.26 -3.29 -5.04
C GLN A 107 0.80 -4.34 -4.77
N PHE A 108 0.96 -5.27 -5.71
CA PHE A 108 2.12 -6.14 -5.81
C PHE A 108 3.00 -5.63 -6.95
N THR A 109 4.28 -5.38 -6.66
CA THR A 109 5.29 -5.07 -7.67
C THR A 109 6.39 -6.10 -7.57
N GLY A 110 6.74 -6.72 -8.69
CA GLY A 110 7.78 -7.73 -8.73
C GLY A 110 8.68 -7.51 -9.92
N THR A 111 9.94 -7.86 -9.74
CA THR A 111 10.93 -7.96 -10.81
C THR A 111 11.48 -9.37 -10.84
N SER A 112 11.70 -9.90 -12.04
CA SER A 112 12.30 -11.21 -12.28
C SER A 112 13.45 -11.05 -13.24
N GLY A 113 14.65 -11.54 -12.87
CA GLY A 113 15.89 -11.37 -13.64
C GLY A 113 17.10 -11.23 -12.71
N ALA A 114 18.13 -10.52 -13.16
CA ALA A 114 19.29 -10.13 -12.35
C ALA A 114 18.88 -9.04 -11.33
N GLY A 115 18.31 -9.46 -10.20
CA GLY A 115 17.74 -8.56 -9.18
C GLY A 115 16.25 -8.82 -8.95
N SER A 116 15.90 -10.10 -8.73
CA SER A 116 14.51 -10.45 -8.48
C SER A 116 14.08 -9.94 -7.11
N ASP A 117 13.06 -9.09 -7.08
CA ASP A 117 12.53 -8.47 -5.87
C ASP A 117 10.99 -8.52 -5.90
N LEU A 118 10.39 -8.46 -4.72
CA LEU A 118 8.95 -8.35 -4.52
C LEU A 118 8.70 -7.21 -3.54
N PHE A 119 7.75 -6.36 -3.87
CA PHE A 119 7.26 -5.29 -3.02
C PHE A 119 5.74 -5.41 -2.86
N LEU A 120 5.28 -5.16 -1.64
CA LEU A 120 3.88 -5.04 -1.29
C LEU A 120 3.64 -3.58 -0.89
N THR A 121 2.68 -2.92 -1.54
CA THR A 121 2.31 -1.54 -1.20
C THR A 121 0.88 -1.49 -0.71
N VAL A 122 0.64 -0.80 0.39
CA VAL A 122 -0.69 -0.48 0.90
C VAL A 122 -0.86 1.03 0.97
N ARG A 123 -1.99 1.54 0.46
CA ARG A 123 -2.39 2.94 0.56
C ARG A 123 -3.55 3.06 1.53
N VAL A 124 -3.29 3.74 2.64
CA VAL A 124 -4.12 3.70 3.83
C VAL A 124 -4.60 5.11 4.16
N PRO A 125 -5.90 5.41 4.00
CA PRO A 125 -6.44 6.71 4.36
C PRO A 125 -6.54 6.84 5.89
N VAL A 126 -6.05 7.96 6.41
CA VAL A 126 -6.15 8.32 7.83
C VAL A 126 -6.63 9.76 7.97
N THR A 127 -7.02 10.16 9.19
CA THR A 127 -7.20 11.55 9.55
C THR A 127 -5.91 12.09 10.17
N THR A 128 -5.49 13.27 9.73
CA THR A 128 -4.45 14.08 10.39
C THR A 128 -5.07 15.36 10.93
N LEU A 129 -4.75 15.70 12.18
CA LEU A 129 -5.17 16.95 12.81
C LEU A 129 -3.94 17.76 13.19
N CYS A 130 -3.90 19.01 12.75
CA CYS A 130 -2.70 19.85 12.84
C CYS A 130 -2.40 20.28 14.28
N PRO A 131 -1.21 19.92 14.84
CA PRO A 131 -0.79 20.39 16.16
C PRO A 131 -0.72 21.92 16.26
N CYS A 132 -0.14 22.59 15.26
CA CYS A 132 -0.05 24.04 15.22
C CYS A 132 -1.42 24.71 15.33
N SER A 133 -2.40 24.26 14.54
CA SER A 133 -3.74 24.85 14.51
C SER A 133 -4.43 24.73 15.87
N LYS A 134 -4.30 23.57 16.52
CA LYS A 134 -4.85 23.34 17.85
C LYS A 134 -4.19 24.24 18.91
N GLU A 135 -2.89 24.48 18.80
CA GLU A 135 -2.14 25.30 19.76
C GLU A 135 -2.53 26.78 19.71
N ILE A 136 -2.72 27.33 18.50
CA ILE A 136 -2.97 28.77 18.32
C ILE A 136 -4.45 29.17 18.37
N SER A 137 -5.37 28.22 18.22
CA SER A 137 -6.80 28.51 18.12
C SER A 137 -7.48 28.42 19.49
N SER A 138 -8.37 29.37 19.80
CA SER A 138 -9.16 29.35 21.05
C SER A 138 -10.19 28.22 21.09
N ALA A 139 -10.61 27.71 19.92
CA ALA A 139 -11.48 26.56 19.77
C ALA A 139 -11.27 25.90 18.41
N GLY A 140 -11.39 24.57 18.38
CA GLY A 140 -11.21 23.78 17.15
C GLY A 140 -9.74 23.65 16.72
N ALA A 141 -9.54 22.89 15.65
CA ALA A 141 -8.28 22.72 14.95
C ALA A 141 -8.60 22.16 13.56
N HIS A 142 -7.92 22.61 12.51
CA HIS A 142 -8.14 22.03 11.20
C HIS A 142 -7.60 20.59 11.14
N ASN A 143 -8.31 19.76 10.38
CA ASN A 143 -7.96 18.39 10.11
C ASN A 143 -8.39 18.03 8.70
N GLN A 144 -7.77 16.98 8.16
CA GLN A 144 -7.99 16.57 6.78
C GLN A 144 -7.75 15.07 6.62
N ARG A 145 -8.08 14.59 5.42
CA ARG A 145 -7.66 13.26 4.98
C ARG A 145 -6.18 13.30 4.64
N ALA A 146 -5.45 12.30 5.10
CA ALA A 146 -4.13 11.99 4.61
C ALA A 146 -4.09 10.56 4.06
N LEU A 147 -3.15 10.30 3.16
CA LEU A 147 -2.88 9.00 2.60
C LEU A 147 -1.48 8.56 2.99
N ILE A 148 -1.39 7.44 3.70
CA ILE A 148 -0.12 6.76 3.97
C ILE A 148 0.09 5.74 2.86
N GLU A 149 1.18 5.86 2.11
CA GLU A 149 1.66 4.82 1.21
C GLU A 149 2.82 4.09 1.88
N LEU A 150 2.60 2.85 2.30
CA LEU A 150 3.63 1.98 2.87
C LEU A 150 4.00 0.91 1.85
N CYS A 151 5.21 0.97 1.32
CA CYS A 151 5.80 -0.03 0.44
C CYS A 151 6.82 -0.86 1.22
N VAL A 152 6.71 -2.19 1.18
CA VAL A 152 7.61 -3.08 1.92
C VAL A 152 8.18 -4.16 1.03
N ARG A 153 9.45 -4.49 1.24
CA ARG A 153 10.05 -5.74 0.76
C ARG A 153 9.90 -6.80 1.85
N PRO A 154 9.02 -7.79 1.68
CA PRO A 154 8.82 -8.85 2.67
C PRO A 154 10.08 -9.72 2.80
N ARG A 155 10.42 -10.10 4.04
CA ARG A 155 11.39 -11.18 4.33
C ARG A 155 10.72 -12.56 4.29
N ARG A 156 9.45 -12.61 4.67
CA ARG A 156 8.59 -13.80 4.62
C ARG A 156 7.16 -13.39 4.29
N PHE A 157 6.23 -14.33 4.30
CA PHE A 157 4.83 -14.04 4.07
C PHE A 157 4.31 -12.95 5.02
N LEU A 158 3.64 -11.93 4.45
CA LEU A 158 3.01 -10.82 5.14
C LEU A 158 1.56 -10.70 4.67
N TRP A 159 0.64 -10.51 5.62
CA TRP A 159 -0.75 -10.15 5.30
C TRP A 159 -0.84 -8.67 4.94
N LEU A 160 -1.65 -8.35 3.93
CA LEU A 160 -1.97 -6.96 3.59
C LEU A 160 -2.67 -6.28 4.79
N GLU A 161 -3.50 -7.03 5.51
CA GLU A 161 -4.19 -6.60 6.72
C GLU A 161 -3.24 -6.13 7.83
N ASP A 162 -2.10 -6.80 7.98
CA ASP A 162 -1.12 -6.45 9.02
C ASP A 162 -0.40 -5.14 8.65
N LEU A 163 -0.09 -4.94 7.37
CA LEU A 163 0.47 -3.67 6.87
C LEU A 163 -0.54 -2.52 6.96
N ILE A 164 -1.80 -2.77 6.62
CA ILE A 164 -2.89 -1.79 6.73
C ILE A 164 -3.06 -1.38 8.19
N SER A 165 -3.20 -2.34 9.11
CA SER A 165 -3.38 -2.07 10.53
C SER A 165 -2.19 -1.30 11.13
N LEU A 166 -0.97 -1.66 10.72
CA LEU A 166 0.25 -0.95 11.12
C LEU A 166 0.19 0.53 10.70
N ALA A 167 -0.14 0.81 9.44
CA ALA A 167 -0.22 2.18 8.93
C ALA A 167 -1.41 2.98 9.53
N GLU A 168 -2.59 2.37 9.61
CA GLU A 168 -3.82 3.02 10.13
C GLU A 168 -3.62 3.58 11.54
N SER A 169 -2.96 2.81 12.39
CA SER A 169 -2.72 3.16 13.79
C SER A 169 -1.66 4.25 14.01
N CYS A 170 -1.13 4.86 12.94
CA CYS A 170 -0.14 5.94 13.00
C CYS A 170 -0.72 7.33 12.70
N GLY A 171 -1.95 7.44 12.20
CA GLY A 171 -2.62 8.73 12.00
C GLY A 171 -3.13 9.36 13.30
N SER A 172 -3.68 10.58 13.23
CA SER A 172 -4.37 11.18 14.39
C SER A 172 -5.59 10.33 14.78
N CYS A 173 -6.31 9.81 13.79
CA CYS A 173 -7.37 8.81 13.96
C CYS A 173 -7.54 8.01 12.67
N GLU A 174 -8.05 6.78 12.79
CA GLU A 174 -8.45 5.96 11.65
C GLU A 174 -9.71 6.51 10.95
N VAL A 175 -9.88 6.13 9.68
CA VAL A 175 -11.08 6.39 8.89
C VAL A 175 -11.99 5.17 8.88
N TYR A 176 -13.30 5.42 8.80
CA TYR A 176 -14.35 4.43 8.75
C TYR A 176 -15.33 4.80 7.63
N ALA A 177 -15.85 3.80 6.90
CA ALA A 177 -16.84 4.02 5.85
C ALA A 177 -18.22 4.40 6.40
N LEU A 178 -18.56 3.93 7.60
CA LEU A 178 -19.82 4.24 8.27
C LEU A 178 -19.59 4.53 9.76
N LEU A 179 -20.09 5.68 10.22
CA LEU A 179 -20.09 6.08 11.62
C LEU A 179 -21.50 6.52 12.01
N LYS A 180 -21.93 6.22 13.24
CA LYS A 180 -23.10 6.82 13.86
C LYS A 180 -22.65 7.98 14.76
N ARG A 181 -23.59 8.82 15.21
CA ARG A 181 -23.29 10.01 16.03
C ARG A 181 -22.33 9.75 17.22
N PRO A 182 -22.50 8.68 18.03
CA PRO A 182 -21.54 8.40 19.11
C PRO A 182 -20.13 8.08 18.60
N ASP A 183 -20.03 7.42 17.44
CA ASP A 183 -18.76 7.11 16.80
C ASP A 183 -18.10 8.37 16.23
N GLU A 184 -18.87 9.24 15.56
CA GLU A 184 -18.40 10.53 15.05
C GLU A 184 -17.82 11.40 16.17
N LYS A 185 -18.51 11.46 17.32
CA LYS A 185 -18.00 12.13 18.52
C LYS A 185 -16.65 11.53 18.93
N HIS A 186 -16.56 10.21 19.01
CA HIS A 186 -15.34 9.52 19.44
C HIS A 186 -14.16 9.83 18.52
N VAL A 187 -14.31 9.64 17.21
CA VAL A 187 -13.20 9.84 16.25
C VAL A 187 -12.75 11.30 16.19
N THR A 188 -13.69 12.24 16.31
CA THR A 188 -13.38 13.67 16.34
C THR A 188 -12.55 14.02 17.58
N GLU A 189 -12.98 13.57 18.76
CA GLU A 189 -12.23 13.82 20.01
C GLU A 189 -10.90 13.06 20.05
N ALA A 190 -10.83 11.85 19.49
CA ALA A 190 -9.61 11.05 19.41
C ALA A 190 -8.55 11.77 18.57
N ALA A 191 -8.91 12.23 17.36
CA ALA A 191 -8.02 13.02 16.51
C ALA A 191 -7.60 14.33 17.20
N TYR A 192 -8.51 15.01 17.88
CA TYR A 192 -8.20 16.25 18.61
C TYR A 192 -7.22 16.01 19.76
N ARG A 193 -7.30 14.86 20.46
CA ARG A 193 -6.35 14.49 21.53
C ARG A 193 -4.99 14.01 21.00
N ASN A 194 -4.94 13.53 19.76
CA ASN A 194 -3.75 12.99 19.11
C ASN A 194 -3.39 13.79 17.83
N PRO A 195 -3.08 15.09 17.92
CA PRO A 195 -2.69 15.87 16.75
C PRO A 195 -1.33 15.40 16.23
N MET A 196 -1.15 15.34 14.91
CA MET A 196 0.03 14.79 14.26
C MET A 196 0.40 15.60 13.01
N PHE A 197 1.67 15.99 12.85
CA PHE A 197 2.17 16.45 11.57
C PHE A 197 2.41 15.28 10.60
N VAL A 198 2.56 15.56 9.31
CA VAL A 198 2.90 14.53 8.30
C VAL A 198 4.24 13.86 8.62
N GLU A 199 5.19 14.62 9.17
CA GLU A 199 6.49 14.16 9.63
C GLU A 199 6.39 13.22 10.84
N ASP A 200 5.40 13.41 11.72
CA ASP A 200 5.19 12.53 12.86
C ASP A 200 4.60 11.20 12.40
N VAL A 201 3.62 11.25 11.48
CA VAL A 201 3.00 10.04 10.92
C VAL A 201 4.04 9.20 10.18
N VAL A 202 4.85 9.80 9.30
CA VAL A 202 5.86 9.04 8.53
C VAL A 202 6.89 8.39 9.45
N ARG A 203 7.33 9.09 10.52
CA ARG A 203 8.26 8.54 11.51
C ARG A 203 7.64 7.38 12.29
N GLN A 204 6.38 7.50 12.71
CA GLN A 204 5.71 6.42 13.44
C GLN A 204 5.54 5.17 12.58
N VAL A 205 5.12 5.31 11.32
CA VAL A 205 5.00 4.17 10.40
C VAL A 205 6.38 3.53 10.18
N ALA A 206 7.41 4.34 9.95
CA ALA A 206 8.77 3.86 9.76
C ALA A 206 9.32 3.10 10.97
N GLN A 207 9.12 3.61 12.19
CA GLN A 207 9.54 2.94 13.42
C GLN A 207 8.86 1.57 13.59
N ARG A 208 7.55 1.48 13.30
CA ARG A 208 6.81 0.22 13.36
C ARG A 208 7.23 -0.75 12.25
N ALA A 209 7.47 -0.25 11.04
CA ALA A 209 7.94 -1.06 9.93
C ALA A 209 9.35 -1.63 10.20
N LEU A 210 10.24 -0.82 10.78
CA LEU A 210 11.58 -1.23 11.19
C LEU A 210 11.55 -2.30 12.29
N ALA A 211 10.62 -2.19 13.24
CA ALA A 211 10.44 -3.16 14.31
C ALA A 211 9.73 -4.46 13.86
N HIS A 212 9.12 -4.48 12.67
CA HIS A 212 8.38 -5.64 12.20
C HIS A 212 9.35 -6.73 11.72
N PRO A 213 9.33 -7.94 12.32
CA PRO A 213 10.36 -8.98 12.07
C PRO A 213 10.38 -9.52 10.63
N ASP A 214 9.28 -9.32 9.92
CA ASP A 214 9.05 -9.87 8.59
C ASP A 214 9.22 -8.84 7.46
N ILE A 215 9.55 -7.58 7.79
CA ILE A 215 9.87 -6.53 6.83
C ILE A 215 11.39 -6.42 6.68
N ASN A 216 11.91 -6.59 5.46
CA ASN A 216 13.35 -6.50 5.18
C ASN A 216 13.81 -5.09 4.80
N TRP A 217 12.94 -4.35 4.12
CA TRP A 217 13.14 -2.96 3.67
C TRP A 217 11.77 -2.32 3.51
N PHE A 218 11.67 -1.00 3.64
CA PHE A 218 10.43 -0.27 3.42
C PHE A 218 10.69 1.14 2.89
N SER A 219 9.67 1.72 2.29
CA SER A 219 9.49 3.16 2.15
C SER A 219 8.08 3.57 2.60
N VAL A 220 7.97 4.79 3.12
CA VAL A 220 6.73 5.40 3.58
C VAL A 220 6.62 6.79 2.99
N GLY A 221 5.54 7.05 2.26
CA GLY A 221 5.09 8.39 1.91
C GLY A 221 3.82 8.74 2.69
N VAL A 222 3.72 9.98 3.16
CA VAL A 222 2.49 10.51 3.77
C VAL A 222 2.12 11.79 3.07
N GLU A 223 0.94 11.82 2.45
CA GLU A 223 0.37 13.00 1.80
C GLU A 223 -0.87 13.46 2.56
N SER A 224 -0.85 14.67 3.11
CA SER A 224 -1.99 15.33 3.75
C SER A 224 -2.63 16.32 2.78
N PHE A 225 -3.89 16.10 2.42
CA PHE A 225 -4.64 16.97 1.51
C PHE A 225 -5.19 18.16 2.29
N GLU A 226 -4.38 19.21 2.44
CA GLU A 226 -4.65 20.32 3.37
C GLU A 226 -6.06 20.91 3.22
N SER A 227 -6.81 20.99 4.31
CA SER A 227 -8.19 21.50 4.29
C SER A 227 -8.28 23.01 4.05
N ILE A 228 -7.21 23.74 4.33
CA ILE A 228 -7.16 25.22 4.30
C ILE A 228 -6.22 25.76 3.22
N HIS A 229 -5.57 24.88 2.45
CA HIS A 229 -4.64 25.24 1.39
C HIS A 229 -4.94 24.43 0.12
N ASN A 230 -4.62 24.97 -1.05
CA ASN A 230 -4.83 24.27 -2.32
C ASN A 230 -3.55 23.52 -2.78
N HIS A 231 -2.92 22.81 -1.85
CA HIS A 231 -1.76 21.95 -2.08
C HIS A 231 -1.66 20.93 -0.94
N SER A 232 -0.95 19.84 -1.15
CA SER A 232 -0.70 18.83 -0.11
C SER A 232 0.55 19.16 0.70
N ALA A 233 0.51 18.85 2.00
CA ALA A 233 1.73 18.67 2.79
C ALA A 233 2.22 17.22 2.64
N TYR A 234 3.52 17.00 2.47
CA TYR A 234 4.06 15.69 2.17
C TYR A 234 5.35 15.40 2.94
N ALA A 235 5.48 14.17 3.43
CA ALA A 235 6.71 13.65 4.01
C ALA A 235 7.02 12.26 3.46
N TYR A 236 8.30 11.94 3.30
CA TYR A 236 8.78 10.64 2.83
C TYR A 236 9.97 10.17 3.63
N LEU A 237 10.04 8.88 3.85
CA LEU A 237 11.17 8.22 4.48
C LEU A 237 11.32 6.80 3.93
N ASP A 238 12.56 6.35 3.72
CA ASP A 238 12.86 4.96 3.44
C ASP A 238 13.94 4.39 4.36
N ALA A 239 14.05 3.07 4.37
CA ALA A 239 14.95 2.35 5.24
C ALA A 239 16.44 2.66 4.99
N ASP A 240 16.79 3.20 3.82
CA ASP A 240 18.18 3.57 3.51
C ASP A 240 18.52 4.93 4.12
N GLY A 241 17.63 5.92 4.02
CA GLY A 241 17.80 7.23 4.68
C GLY A 241 17.87 7.16 6.22
N LEU A 242 17.27 6.14 6.84
CA LEU A 242 17.42 5.90 8.28
C LEU A 242 18.81 5.38 8.67
N ARG A 243 19.41 4.52 7.84
CA ARG A 243 20.72 3.92 8.12
C ARG A 243 21.87 4.93 8.01
N GLU A 244 21.71 5.94 7.16
CA GLU A 244 22.69 7.03 7.03
C GLU A 244 22.64 7.98 8.23
N GLY A 245 21.48 8.20 8.85
CA GLY A 245 21.32 9.03 10.05
C GLY A 245 21.98 8.45 11.32
N ASP A 246 21.92 7.12 11.49
CA ASP A 246 22.54 6.42 12.63
C ASP A 246 24.08 6.33 12.54
N GLN A 247 24.67 6.50 11.35
CA GLN A 247 26.13 6.54 11.18
C GLN A 247 26.73 7.95 11.36
N ALA A 248 25.89 8.97 11.52
CA ALA A 248 26.28 10.37 11.68
C ALA A 248 26.19 10.88 13.13
N GLN A 249 25.87 10.01 14.10
CA GLN A 249 25.94 10.26 15.55
C GLN A 249 27.02 9.41 16.21
#